data_AF-A0A2V6WX05-F1
#
_entry.id   AF-A0A2V6WX05-F1
#
_cell.length_a   1.000
_cell.length_b   1.000
_cell.length_c   1.000
_cell.angle_alpha   90.00
_cell.angle_beta   90.00
_cell.angle_gamma   90.00
#
_symmetry.space_group_name_H-M   'P 1'
#
loop_
_entity.id
_entity.type
_entity.pdbx_description
1 polymer ?
#
loop_
_entity_poly.entity_id
_entity_poly.type
_entity_poly.pdbx_seq_one_letter_code
_entity_poly.pdbx_strand_id
1 'polypeptide(L)'
;DLLEAWLPDEVAEGRRLSREAAVAGVIERYTRGAVFTTERQLARLFGLRPDEVARAVETLAQKRTVRADCAIDGWPGRWLIHTAAAGDPRGAERS
;
A
#
# COMPACT_ATOMS: atom_id res chain seq x y z
N ASP A 1 0.87 25.51 -16.40
CA ASP A 1 1.06 24.29 -15.64
C ASP A 1 2.32 24.46 -14.79
N LEU A 2 2.16 24.62 -13.48
CA LEU A 2 3.30 24.91 -12.59
C LEU A 2 4.13 23.65 -12.33
N LEU A 3 3.52 22.46 -12.37
CA LEU A 3 4.24 21.21 -12.16
C LEU A 3 5.02 20.82 -13.40
N GLU A 4 4.42 20.92 -14.59
CA GLU A 4 5.13 20.65 -15.87
C GLU A 4 6.32 21.58 -16.09
N ALA A 5 6.27 22.82 -15.57
CA ALA A 5 7.37 23.77 -15.72
C ALA A 5 8.59 23.44 -14.85
N TRP A 6 8.38 22.76 -13.72
CA TRP A 6 9.44 22.47 -12.74
C TRP A 6 9.87 20.99 -12.74
N LEU A 7 8.98 20.09 -13.12
CA LEU A 7 9.17 18.63 -13.13
C LEU A 7 8.56 18.02 -14.41
N PRO A 8 9.05 18.44 -15.61
CA PRO A 8 8.44 18.04 -16.87
C PRO A 8 8.43 16.52 -17.06
N ASP A 9 9.54 15.86 -16.71
CA ASP A 9 9.71 14.43 -16.92
C ASP A 9 8.86 13.61 -15.94
N GLU A 10 8.86 13.96 -14.65
CA GLU A 10 8.05 13.26 -13.64
C GLU A 10 6.55 13.39 -13.91
N VAL A 11 6.11 14.56 -14.39
CA VAL A 11 4.72 14.76 -14.80
C VAL A 11 4.39 13.93 -16.04
N ALA A 12 5.29 13.89 -17.03
CA ALA A 12 5.11 13.05 -18.22
C ALA A 12 5.04 11.56 -17.87
N GLU A 13 5.84 11.10 -16.92
CA GLU A 13 5.83 9.73 -16.39
C GLU A 13 4.54 9.44 -15.64
N GLY A 14 4.14 10.35 -14.75
CA GLY A 14 2.89 10.25 -14.01
C GLY A 14 1.68 10.14 -14.94
N ARG A 15 1.67 10.88 -16.06
CA ARG A 15 0.61 10.80 -17.07
C ARG A 15 0.59 9.49 -17.85
N ARG A 16 1.71 8.78 -17.93
CA ARG A 16 1.78 7.45 -18.57
C ARG A 16 1.28 6.32 -17.64
N LEU A 17 1.20 6.56 -16.33
CA LEU A 17 0.73 5.55 -15.39
C LEU A 17 -0.78 5.34 -15.52
N SER A 18 -1.19 4.06 -15.61
CA SER A 18 -2.59 3.72 -15.41
C SER A 18 -3.00 4.02 -13.97
N ARG A 19 -4.28 4.35 -13.78
CA ARG A 19 -4.88 4.53 -12.45
C ARG A 19 -4.59 3.34 -11.53
N GLU A 20 -4.70 2.13 -12.06
CA GLU A 20 -4.45 0.89 -11.33
C GLU A 20 -2.98 0.78 -10.87
N ALA A 21 -2.02 1.06 -11.75
CA ALA A 21 -0.60 1.05 -11.41
C ALA A 21 -0.25 2.13 -10.37
N ALA A 22 -0.83 3.33 -10.49
CA ALA A 22 -0.65 4.40 -9.53
C ALA A 22 -1.18 4.03 -8.14
N VAL A 23 -2.38 3.44 -8.06
CA VAL A 23 -2.97 3.00 -6.78
C VAL A 23 -2.12 1.90 -6.14
N ALA A 24 -1.69 0.90 -6.90
CA ALA A 24 -0.81 -0.15 -6.40
C ALA A 24 0.52 0.41 -5.87
N GLY A 25 1.15 1.34 -6.60
CA GLY A 25 2.40 1.98 -6.18
C GLY A 25 2.26 2.77 -4.87
N VAL A 26 1.18 3.53 -4.70
CA VAL A 26 0.92 4.29 -3.45
C VAL A 26 0.68 3.34 -2.28
N ILE A 27 -0.14 2.30 -2.46
CA ILE A 27 -0.42 1.30 -1.41
C ILE A 27 0.87 0.57 -1.01
N GLU A 28 1.69 0.14 -1.97
CA GLU A 28 2.98 -0.48 -1.68
C GLU A 28 3.89 0.47 -0.87
N ARG A 29 4.06 1.70 -1.34
CA ARG A 29 4.95 2.68 -0.69
C ARG A 29 4.53 2.95 0.75
N TYR A 30 3.23 3.05 0.99
CA TYR A 30 2.67 3.24 2.32
C TYR A 30 2.85 2.00 3.20
N THR A 31 2.47 0.82 2.71
CA THR A 31 2.59 -0.44 3.47
C THR A 31 4.03 -0.79 3.79
N ARG A 32 5.01 -0.34 3.01
CA ARG A 32 6.43 -0.49 3.34
C ARG A 32 6.84 0.27 4.60
N GLY A 33 6.22 1.42 4.87
CA GLY A 33 6.47 2.22 6.09
C GLY A 33 5.53 1.90 7.24
N ALA A 34 4.32 1.43 6.95
CA ALA A 34 3.33 1.03 7.96
C ALA A 34 3.58 -0.41 8.41
N VAL A 35 3.70 -0.64 9.72
CA VAL A 35 3.91 -1.99 10.29
C VAL A 35 2.72 -2.92 9.97
N PHE A 36 1.49 -2.39 9.96
CA PHE A 36 0.27 -3.08 9.54
C PHE A 36 -0.83 -2.07 9.15
N THR A 37 -1.75 -2.46 8.27
CA THR A 37 -2.94 -1.65 7.90
C THR A 37 -4.12 -2.52 7.48
N THR A 38 -5.20 -1.92 6.99
CA THR A 38 -6.38 -2.61 6.44
C THR A 38 -6.83 -1.94 5.14
N GLU A 39 -7.50 -2.67 4.24
CA GLU A 39 -8.05 -2.11 2.99
C GLU A 39 -8.97 -0.91 3.25
N ARG A 40 -9.79 -1.00 4.32
CA ARG A 40 -10.68 0.09 4.72
C ARG A 40 -9.92 1.35 5.14
N GLN A 41 -8.80 1.19 5.85
CA GLN A 41 -7.95 2.34 6.21
C GLN A 41 -7.28 2.93 4.99
N LEU A 42 -6.80 2.11 4.06
CA LEU A 42 -6.21 2.58 2.79
C LEU A 42 -7.23 3.38 1.95
N ALA A 43 -8.45 2.86 1.81
CA ALA A 43 -9.52 3.55 1.08
C ALA A 43 -9.83 4.93 1.69
N ARG A 44 -9.92 5.00 3.03
CA ARG A 44 -10.18 6.26 3.75
C ARG A 44 -9.01 7.23 3.67
N LEU A 45 -7.78 6.76 3.87
CA LEU A 45 -6.58 7.59 3.91
C LEU A 45 -6.30 8.25 2.56
N PHE A 46 -6.46 7.49 1.47
CA PHE A 46 -6.14 7.96 0.12
C PHE A 46 -7.37 8.45 -0.67
N GLY A 47 -8.57 8.42 -0.07
CA GLY A 47 -9.80 8.79 -0.77
C GLY A 47 -10.09 7.91 -2.00
N LEU A 48 -9.73 6.63 -1.93
CA LEU A 48 -9.85 5.67 -3.03
C LEU A 48 -11.14 4.87 -2.91
N ARG A 49 -11.66 4.40 -4.05
CA ARG A 49 -12.79 3.49 -4.03
C ARG A 49 -12.38 2.12 -3.47
N PRO A 50 -13.23 1.45 -2.68
CA PRO A 50 -12.90 0.15 -2.11
C PRO A 50 -12.49 -0.90 -3.15
N ASP A 51 -13.10 -0.90 -4.34
CA ASP A 51 -12.78 -1.85 -5.41
C ASP A 51 -11.42 -1.57 -6.06
N GLU A 52 -10.97 -0.32 -6.10
CA GLU A 52 -9.61 0.03 -6.54
C GLU A 52 -8.57 -0.47 -5.55
N VAL A 53 -8.86 -0.35 -4.25
CA VAL A 53 -7.98 -0.85 -3.19
C VAL A 53 -7.89 -2.38 -3.24
N ALA A 54 -9.03 -3.08 -3.34
CA ALA A 54 -9.06 -4.53 -3.40
C ALA A 54 -8.24 -5.09 -4.57
N ARG A 55 -8.41 -4.55 -5.79
CA ARG A 55 -7.63 -4.98 -6.98
C ARG A 55 -6.14 -4.72 -6.83
N ALA A 56 -5.76 -3.57 -6.25
CA ALA A 56 -4.37 -3.25 -6.01
C ALA A 56 -3.74 -4.16 -4.95
N VAL A 57 -4.46 -4.47 -3.88
CA VAL A 57 -4.01 -5.41 -2.84
C VAL A 57 -3.86 -6.82 -3.41
N GLU A 58 -4.82 -7.27 -4.22
CA GLU A 58 -4.72 -8.56 -4.93
C GLU A 58 -3.48 -8.61 -5.84
N THR A 59 -3.26 -7.56 -6.64
CA THR A 59 -2.08 -7.44 -7.52
C THR A 59 -0.77 -7.51 -6.72
N LEU A 60 -0.68 -6.79 -5.61
CA LEU A 60 0.51 -6.77 -4.76
C LEU A 60 0.71 -8.09 -4.01
N ALA A 61 -0.37 -8.78 -3.63
CA ALA A 61 -0.32 -10.10 -3.00
C ALA A 61 0.15 -11.16 -4.00
N GLN A 62 -0.35 -11.15 -5.24
CA GLN A 62 0.13 -12.01 -6.32
C GLN A 62 1.63 -11.82 -6.59
N LYS A 63 2.12 -10.58 -6.48
CA LYS A 63 3.55 -10.23 -6.59
C LYS A 63 4.37 -10.53 -5.32
N ARG A 64 3.74 -10.99 -4.24
CA ARG A 64 4.36 -11.24 -2.93
C ARG A 64 5.01 -10.00 -2.30
N THR A 65 4.53 -8.81 -2.64
CA THR A 65 4.96 -7.55 -2.01
C THR A 65 4.26 -7.34 -0.66
N VAL A 66 3.02 -7.79 -0.56
CA VAL A 66 2.22 -7.72 0.66
C VAL A 66 1.61 -9.08 0.98
N ARG A 67 1.30 -9.29 2.26
CA ARG A 67 0.49 -10.39 2.75
C ARG A 67 -0.85 -9.82 3.18
N ALA A 68 -1.90 -10.17 2.46
CA ALA A 68 -3.28 -9.86 2.83
C ALA A 68 -3.79 -10.87 3.88
N ASP A 69 -4.91 -10.52 4.52
CA ASP A 69 -5.60 -11.36 5.47
C ASP A 69 -4.70 -11.92 6.60
N CYS A 70 -3.75 -11.15 7.12
CA CYS A 70 -2.93 -11.59 8.24
C CYS A 70 -3.70 -11.47 9.56
N ALA A 71 -3.63 -12.50 10.41
CA ALA A 71 -3.95 -12.35 11.82
C ALA A 71 -2.70 -11.85 12.56
N ILE A 72 -2.89 -10.94 13.52
CA ILE A 72 -1.81 -10.45 14.40
C ILE A 72 -2.27 -10.71 15.83
N ASP A 73 -1.44 -11.40 16.61
CA ASP A 73 -1.77 -11.76 17.98
C ASP A 73 -2.03 -10.51 18.83
N GLY A 74 -3.12 -10.52 19.60
CA GLY A 74 -3.54 -9.38 20.40
C GLY A 74 -4.28 -8.28 19.63
N TRP A 75 -4.38 -8.38 18.29
CA TRP A 75 -5.04 -7.37 17.45
C TRP A 75 -6.23 -7.96 16.68
N PRO A 76 -7.47 -7.48 16.92
CA PRO A 76 -8.65 -8.02 16.25
C PRO A 76 -8.66 -7.67 14.76
N GLY A 77 -9.19 -8.59 13.95
CA GLY A 77 -9.42 -8.38 12.52
C GLY A 77 -8.38 -9.03 11.61
N ARG A 78 -8.37 -8.59 10.34
CA ARG A 78 -7.47 -9.07 9.30
C ARG A 78 -6.66 -7.90 8.74
N TRP A 79 -5.36 -8.12 8.64
CA TRP A 79 -4.37 -7.08 8.42
C TRP A 79 -3.62 -7.29 7.10
N LEU A 80 -3.21 -6.19 6.52
CA LEU A 80 -2.30 -6.12 5.39
C LEU A 80 -0.91 -5.74 5.89
N ILE A 81 0.10 -6.53 5.53
CA ILE A 81 1.49 -6.36 5.98
C ILE A 81 2.42 -6.43 4.78
N HIS A 82 3.38 -5.50 4.68
CA HIS A 82 4.42 -5.57 3.65
C HIS A 82 5.40 -6.72 3.97
N THR A 83 5.82 -7.49 2.97
CA THR A 83 6.65 -8.69 3.21
C THR A 83 8.00 -8.37 3.84
N ALA A 84 8.60 -7.22 3.53
CA ALA A 84 9.81 -6.74 4.22
C ALA A 84 9.59 -6.49 5.72
N ALA A 85 8.39 -6.11 6.16
CA ALA A 85 8.07 -5.90 7.58
C ALA A 85 7.80 -7.23 8.31
N ALA A 86 7.37 -8.26 7.59
CA ALA A 86 7.15 -9.60 8.13
C ALA A 86 8.45 -10.37 8.44
N GLY A 87 9.62 -9.81 8.11
CA GLY A 87 10.94 -10.42 8.28
C GLY A 87 11.61 -10.22 9.65
N ASP A 88 11.00 -9.48 10.59
CA ASP A 88 11.53 -9.36 11.97
C ASP A 88 10.44 -9.60 13.04
N PRO A 89 10.36 -10.83 13.61
CA PRO A 89 9.43 -11.15 14.67
C PRO A 89 9.83 -10.58 16.06
N ARG A 90 10.91 -9.79 16.20
CA ARG A 90 11.40 -9.31 17.51
C ARG A 90 11.02 -7.88 17.89
N GLY A 91 10.29 -7.17 17.04
CA GLY A 91 9.89 -5.76 17.27
C GLY A 91 8.61 -5.56 18.09
N ALA A 92 7.81 -6.60 18.32
CA ALA A 92 6.45 -6.46 18.88
C ALA A 92 6.35 -6.62 20.41
N GLU A 93 7.43 -6.99 21.11
CA GLU A 93 7.40 -7.29 22.57
C GLU A 93 7.91 -6.16 23.48
N ARG A 94 8.16 -4.95 22.95
CA ARG A 94 8.60 -3.81 23.79
C ARG A 94 7.91 -2.51 23.40
N SER A 95 6.71 -2.30 23.95
CA SER A 95 6.13 -0.98 24.26
C SER A 95 5.10 -1.13 25.37
#